data_AF-A0A0D6LWE8-F1
#
_entry.id   AF-A0A0D6LWE8-F1
#
_cell.length_a   1.000
_cell.length_b   1.000
_cell.length_c   1.000
_cell.angle_alpha   90.00
_cell.angle_beta   90.00
_cell.angle_gamma   90.00
#
_symmetry.space_group_name_H-M   'P 1'
#
loop_
_entity.id
_entity.type
_entity.pdbx_description
1 polymer ?
#
loop_
_entity_poly.entity_id
_entity_poly.type
_entity_poly.pdbx_seq_one_letter_code
_entity_poly.pdbx_strand_id
1 'polypeptide(L)'
;MVLPCTKNTYGDVVVWTDRLSRTLVTTNFVAELVESLQKWRASGVGGVLFRIDLQDASLVPILAAHGFQYHEVKPRQVTMARWLLDTPSGLTL
;
A
#
# COMPACT_ATOMS: atom_id res chain seq x y z
N MET A 1 3.99 -1.78 -14.20
CA MET A 1 3.55 -3.13 -13.80
C MET A 1 2.50 -2.97 -12.69
N VAL A 2 2.10 -4.02 -11.97
CA VAL A 2 1.34 -3.85 -10.70
C VAL A 2 2.22 -4.37 -9.58
N LEU A 3 2.23 -3.66 -8.45
CA LEU A 3 2.93 -4.10 -7.24
C LEU A 3 2.42 -5.49 -6.83
N PRO A 4 3.33 -6.43 -6.50
CA PRO A 4 2.96 -7.72 -5.92
C PRO A 4 2.04 -7.51 -4.72
N CYS A 5 0.85 -8.12 -4.77
CA CYS A 5 -0.16 -7.92 -3.74
C CYS A 5 -1.01 -9.17 -3.52
N THR A 6 -1.63 -9.25 -2.35
CA THR A 6 -2.66 -10.25 -2.00
C THR A 6 -3.97 -9.56 -1.71
N LYS A 7 -5.12 -10.23 -1.89
CA LYS A 7 -6.41 -9.72 -1.40
C LYS A 7 -6.70 -10.28 0.00
N ASN A 8 -7.14 -9.44 0.93
CA ASN A 8 -7.63 -9.90 2.23
C ASN A 8 -9.08 -10.40 2.11
N THR A 9 -9.67 -10.85 3.24
CA THR A 9 -11.05 -11.35 3.31
C THR A 9 -12.12 -10.30 3.01
N TYR A 10 -11.78 -9.01 3.08
CA TYR A 10 -12.65 -7.88 2.78
C TYR A 10 -12.52 -7.39 1.33
N GLY A 11 -11.64 -8.01 0.54
CA GLY A 11 -11.36 -7.63 -0.84
C GLY A 11 -10.35 -6.49 -1.00
N ASP A 12 -9.78 -6.00 0.11
CA ASP A 12 -8.72 -4.99 0.08
C ASP A 12 -7.41 -5.58 -0.44
N VAL A 13 -6.63 -4.74 -1.07
CA VAL A 13 -5.30 -5.08 -1.56
C VAL A 13 -4.29 -4.90 -0.43
N VAL A 14 -3.45 -5.90 -0.19
CA VAL A 14 -2.36 -5.88 0.78
C VAL A 14 -1.03 -6.07 0.06
N VAL A 15 -0.14 -5.10 0.21
CA VAL A 15 1.25 -5.13 -0.27
C VAL A 15 2.17 -5.31 0.92
N TRP A 16 3.12 -6.23 0.81
CA TRP A 16 4.13 -6.49 1.84
C TRP A 16 5.50 -6.08 1.30
N THR A 17 6.20 -5.16 1.97
CA THR A 17 7.44 -4.59 1.43
C THR A 17 8.60 -5.59 1.45
N ASP A 18 8.59 -6.54 2.38
CA ASP A 18 9.55 -7.65 2.47
C ASP A 18 9.50 -8.59 1.25
N ARG A 19 8.38 -8.59 0.51
CA ARG A 19 8.19 -9.36 -0.74
C ARG A 19 8.54 -8.57 -1.99
N LEU A 20 8.88 -7.29 -1.86
CA LEU A 20 9.29 -6.46 -3.00
C LEU A 20 10.78 -6.68 -3.27
N SER A 21 11.16 -6.70 -4.55
CA SER A 21 12.58 -6.73 -4.91
C SER A 21 13.26 -5.44 -4.48
N ARG A 22 14.55 -5.52 -4.08
CA ARG A 22 15.27 -4.33 -3.61
C ARG A 22 15.35 -3.24 -4.66
N THR A 23 15.56 -3.61 -5.93
CA THR A 23 15.56 -2.70 -7.07
C THR A 23 14.23 -1.95 -7.22
N LEU A 24 13.10 -2.62 -6.97
CA LEU A 24 11.79 -1.98 -7.03
C LEU A 24 11.67 -0.94 -5.91
N VAL A 25 12.05 -1.29 -4.68
CA VAL A 25 12.00 -0.39 -3.51
C VAL A 25 12.84 0.86 -3.72
N THR A 26 14.03 0.75 -4.32
CA THR A 26 14.96 1.88 -4.45
C THR A 26 14.74 2.76 -5.66
N THR A 27 14.32 2.20 -6.80
CA THR A 27 14.40 2.91 -8.09
C THR A 27 13.04 3.13 -8.75
N ASN A 28 12.12 2.18 -8.61
CA ASN A 28 10.90 2.16 -9.44
C ASN A 28 9.60 2.27 -8.62
N PHE A 29 9.70 2.37 -7.29
CA PHE A 29 8.53 2.25 -6.41
C PHE A 29 7.43 3.27 -6.72
N VAL A 30 7.78 4.55 -6.96
CA VAL A 30 6.78 5.60 -7.23
C VAL A 30 6.01 5.34 -8.52
N ALA A 31 6.71 4.99 -9.61
CA ALA A 31 6.07 4.70 -10.88
C ALA A 31 5.12 3.50 -10.77
N GLU A 32 5.57 2.43 -10.12
CA GLU A 32 4.77 1.22 -9.90
C GLU A 32 3.60 1.47 -8.94
N LEU A 33 3.77 2.31 -7.91
CA LEU A 33 2.71 2.72 -7.00
C LEU A 33 1.60 3.45 -7.75
N VAL A 34 1.94 4.45 -8.58
CA VAL A 34 0.96 5.22 -9.35
C VAL A 34 0.17 4.33 -10.30
N GLU A 35 0.86 3.47 -11.06
CA GLU A 35 0.20 2.55 -11.99
C GLU A 35 -0.70 1.53 -11.24
N SER A 36 -0.23 1.02 -10.10
CA SER A 36 -0.99 0.09 -9.27
C SER A 36 -2.26 0.72 -8.70
N LEU A 37 -2.17 1.94 -8.18
CA LEU A 37 -3.32 2.68 -7.65
C LEU A 37 -4.39 2.91 -8.72
N GLN A 38 -4.00 3.25 -9.95
CA GLN A 38 -4.92 3.41 -11.06
C GLN A 38 -5.64 2.10 -11.39
N LYS A 39 -4.90 0.99 -11.47
CA LYS A 39 -5.46 -0.34 -11.78
C LYS A 39 -6.36 -0.87 -10.66
N TRP A 40 -5.98 -0.68 -9.39
CA TRP A 40 -6.81 -1.06 -8.25
C TRP A 40 -8.10 -0.25 -8.20
N ARG A 41 -8.04 1.07 -8.41
CA ARG A 41 -9.24 1.90 -8.52
C ARG A 41 -10.15 1.45 -9.67
N ALA A 42 -9.59 1.20 -10.86
CA ALA A 42 -10.36 0.75 -12.03
C ALA A 42 -11.00 -0.64 -11.85
N SER A 43 -10.44 -1.49 -10.98
CA SER A 43 -10.98 -2.80 -10.63
C SER A 43 -11.91 -2.79 -9.43
N GLY A 44 -12.27 -1.61 -8.91
CA GLY A 44 -13.21 -1.45 -7.80
C GLY A 44 -12.65 -1.82 -6.43
N VAL A 45 -11.33 -1.83 -6.26
CA VAL A 45 -10.71 -2.05 -4.95
C VAL A 45 -11.05 -0.89 -4.01
N GLY A 46 -11.61 -1.24 -2.84
CA GLY A 46 -11.90 -0.31 -1.76
C GLY A 46 -10.63 0.16 -1.05
N GLY A 47 -10.05 -0.71 -0.22
CA GLY A 47 -8.87 -0.42 0.58
C GLY A 47 -7.57 -0.94 -0.03
N VAL A 48 -6.50 -0.20 0.22
CA VAL A 48 -5.12 -0.63 -0.02
C VAL A 48 -4.34 -0.49 1.27
N LEU A 49 -3.64 -1.56 1.66
CA LEU A 49 -2.80 -1.61 2.84
C LEU A 49 -1.36 -1.94 2.43
N PHE A 50 -0.41 -1.15 2.91
CA PHE A 50 1.01 -1.43 2.82
C PHE A 50 1.53 -1.85 4.18
N ARG A 51 2.06 -3.07 4.27
CA ARG A 51 2.80 -3.57 5.42
C ARG A 51 4.28 -3.35 5.19
N ILE A 52 4.80 -2.32 5.84
CA ILE A 52 6.12 -1.76 5.63
C ILE A 52 7.03 -2.26 6.74
N ASP A 53 7.98 -3.11 6.39
CA ASP A 53 9.01 -3.54 7.33
C ASP A 53 9.96 -2.38 7.64
N LEU A 54 10.53 -2.38 8.86
CA LEU A 54 11.37 -1.28 9.35
C LEU A 54 12.55 -0.94 8.41
N GLN A 55 13.09 -1.93 7.71
CA GLN A 55 14.17 -1.76 6.73
C GLN A 55 13.76 -0.99 5.46
N ASP A 56 12.44 -0.88 5.21
CA ASP A 56 11.84 -0.21 4.07
C ASP A 56 11.12 1.08 4.50
N ALA A 57 11.44 1.62 5.68
CA ALA A 57 10.85 2.84 6.21
C ALA A 57 11.00 4.06 5.30
N SER A 58 11.93 4.04 4.34
CA SER A 58 12.05 5.06 3.29
C SER A 58 10.80 5.16 2.40
N LEU A 59 9.95 4.14 2.37
CA LEU A 59 8.68 4.15 1.63
C LEU A 59 7.56 4.90 2.36
N VAL A 60 7.67 5.09 3.69
CA VAL A 60 6.67 5.79 4.51
C VAL A 60 6.39 7.21 4.00
N PRO A 61 7.38 8.11 3.82
CA PRO A 61 7.11 9.45 3.33
C PRO A 61 6.53 9.45 1.91
N ILE A 62 6.90 8.48 1.07
CA ILE A 62 6.34 8.33 -0.28
C ILE A 62 4.85 7.99 -0.19
N LEU A 63 4.49 6.98 0.60
CA LEU A 63 3.10 6.57 0.78
C LEU A 63 2.26 7.70 1.40
N ALA A 64 2.81 8.44 2.37
CA ALA A 64 2.15 9.62 2.95
C ALA A 64 1.85 10.69 1.88
N ALA A 65 2.81 10.99 0.99
CA ALA A 65 2.60 11.93 -0.12
C ALA A 65 1.52 11.46 -1.12
N HIS A 66 1.28 10.14 -1.18
CA HIS A 66 0.21 9.53 -1.96
C HIS A 66 -1.07 9.27 -1.14
N GLY A 67 -1.26 9.96 -0.01
CA GLY A 67 -2.53 9.96 0.73
C GLY A 67 -2.79 8.72 1.57
N PHE A 68 -1.76 7.91 1.83
CA PHE A 68 -1.86 6.84 2.82
C PHE A 68 -1.73 7.40 4.23
N GLN A 69 -2.45 6.80 5.18
CA GLN A 69 -2.42 7.14 6.60
C GLN A 69 -1.93 5.93 7.42
N TYR A 70 -1.39 6.16 8.62
CA TYR A 70 -1.08 5.07 9.52
C TYR A 70 -2.36 4.32 9.95
N HIS A 71 -2.25 3.00 10.05
CA HIS A 71 -3.37 2.12 10.38
C HIS A 71 -3.03 1.19 11.54
N GLU A 72 -1.89 0.50 11.49
CA GLU A 72 -1.41 -0.36 12.57
C GLU A 72 0.10 -0.17 12.72
N VAL A 73 0.61 -0.10 13.95
CA VAL A 73 2.05 0.01 14.22
C VAL A 73 2.49 -1.17 15.09
N LYS A 74 3.53 -1.86 14.64
CA LYS A 74 4.23 -2.92 15.37
C LYS A 74 5.72 -2.53 15.52
N PRO A 75 6.47 -3.14 16.46
CA PRO A 75 7.86 -2.76 16.71
C PRO A 75 8.79 -2.78 15.48
N ARG A 76 8.51 -3.62 14.48
CA ARG A 76 9.33 -3.78 13.28
C ARG A 76 8.58 -3.59 11.97
N GLN A 77 7.32 -3.17 12.03
CA GLN A 77 6.48 -3.04 10.86
C GLN A 77 5.41 -1.97 11.10
N VAL A 78 5.15 -1.14 10.10
CA VAL A 78 4.02 -0.23 10.10
C VAL A 78 3.10 -0.56 8.94
N THR A 79 1.81 -0.61 9.22
CA THR A 79 0.76 -0.69 8.21
C THR A 79 0.26 0.70 7.89
N MET A 80 0.34 1.11 6.63
CA MET A 80 -0.30 2.31 6.12
C MET A 80 -1.45 1.94 5.20
N ALA A 81 -2.59 2.62 5.32
CA ALA A 81 -3.79 2.31 4.56
C ALA A 81 -4.33 3.53 3.80
N ARG A 82 -5.00 3.26 2.68
CA ARG A 82 -5.71 4.25 1.87
C ARG A 82 -6.98 3.65 1.30
N TRP A 83 -8.09 4.39 1.40
CA TRP A 83 -9.32 4.09 0.67
C TRP A 83 -9.28 4.74 -0.72
N LEU A 84 -9.64 3.99 -1.77
CA LEU A 84 -9.55 4.45 -3.17
C LEU A 84 -10.90 4.87 -3.77
N LEU A 85 -12.01 4.45 -3.17
CA LEU A 85 -13.34 4.74 -3.66
C LEU A 85 -13.85 6.05 -3.08
N ASP A 86 -14.78 6.69 -3.79
CA ASP A 86 -15.45 7.92 -3.35
C ASP A 86 -16.56 7.66 -2.29
N THR A 87 -16.64 6.41 -1.80
CA THR A 87 -17.55 5.98 -0.74
C THR A 87 -16.90 6.15 0.64
N PRO A 88 -17.69 6.16 1.73
CA PRO A 88 -17.14 6.08 3.08
C PRO A 88 -16.17 4.90 3.22
N SER A 89 -15.07 5.14 3.92
CA SER A 89 -14.04 4.12 4.12
C SER A 89 -14.58 2.92 4.89
N GLY A 90 -14.38 1.72 4.33
CA GLY A 90 -14.63 0.45 5.02
C GLY A 90 -13.46 -0.01 5.90
N LEU A 91 -12.34 0.72 5.89
CA LEU A 91 -11.19 0.43 6.75
C LEU A 91 -11.57 0.72 8.21
N THR A 92 -11.66 -0.32 9.03
CA THR A 92 -11.85 -0.19 10.48
C THR A 92 -10.54 0.23 11.14
N LEU A 93 -10.55 1.37 11.83
CA LEU A 93 -9.41 1.86 12.63
C LEU A 93 -9.06 0.91 13.79
#